data_AF-A0A2G9RBW2-F1
#
_entry.id   AF-A0A2G9RBW2-F1
#
_cell.length_a   1.000
_cell.length_b   1.000
_cell.length_c   1.000
_cell.angle_alpha   90.00
_cell.angle_beta   90.00
_cell.angle_gamma   90.00
#
_symmetry.space_group_name_H-M   'P 1'
#
loop_
_entity.id
_entity.type
_entity.pdbx_description
1 polymer ?
#
loop_
_entity_poly.entity_id
_entity_poly.type
_entity_poly.pdbx_seq_one_letter_code
_entity_poly.pdbx_strand_id
1 'polypeptide(L)'
;VLVWSNDRVIRWIQAIGLRDYANSILESGVHGSLIALDENFDYTSLALLLQIPTQNTQARQILEREYNNLLALGTERRLDEGIPDFIAGLSLGEKRLAYMSEVLW
;
A
#
# COMPACT_ATOMS: atom_id res chain seq x y z
N VAL A 1 -4.00 6.06 4.56
CA VAL A 1 -3.42 6.64 3.32
C VAL A 1 -4.16 7.91 2.82
N LEU A 2 -5.47 8.07 3.12
CA LEU A 2 -6.37 9.04 2.48
C LEU A 2 -5.94 10.53 2.50
N VAL A 3 -5.17 10.95 3.52
CA VAL A 3 -4.73 12.36 3.68
C VAL A 3 -3.30 12.63 3.18
N TRP A 4 -2.72 11.71 2.41
CA TRP A 4 -1.34 11.89 1.92
C TRP A 4 -1.30 12.93 0.80
N SER A 5 -0.44 13.94 0.97
CA SER A 5 -0.05 14.87 -0.10
C SER A 5 0.84 14.18 -1.13
N ASN A 6 1.02 14.80 -2.29
CA ASN A 6 1.95 14.35 -3.32
C ASN A 6 3.38 14.18 -2.76
N ASP A 7 3.89 15.13 -1.96
CA ASP A 7 5.18 15.00 -1.26
C ASP A 7 5.28 13.76 -0.38
N ARG A 8 4.20 13.41 0.32
CA ARG A 8 4.19 12.21 1.18
C ARG A 8 4.22 10.94 0.33
N VAL A 9 3.53 10.91 -0.81
CA VAL A 9 3.58 9.81 -1.78
C VAL A 9 5.00 9.66 -2.34
N ILE A 10 5.64 10.76 -2.77
CA ILE A 10 7.02 10.77 -3.26
C ILE A 10 7.99 10.18 -2.22
N ARG A 11 7.89 10.62 -0.96
CA ARG A 11 8.73 10.08 0.13
C ARG A 11 8.49 8.59 0.37
N TRP A 12 7.25 8.12 0.24
CA TRP A 12 6.95 6.70 0.35
C TRP A 12 7.59 5.90 -0.80
N ILE A 13 7.48 6.37 -2.04
CA ILE A 13 8.12 5.74 -3.21
C ILE A 13 9.64 5.66 -3.04
N GLN A 14 10.26 6.71 -2.51
CA GLN A 14 11.68 6.69 -2.17
C GLN A 14 12.01 5.67 -1.08
N ALA A 15 11.15 5.52 -0.06
CA ALA A 15 11.36 4.61 1.06
C ALA A 15 11.25 3.12 0.67
N ILE A 16 10.43 2.78 -0.32
CA ILE A 16 10.30 1.41 -0.85
C ILE A 16 11.42 1.05 -1.84
N GLY A 17 12.40 1.93 -2.04
CA GLY A 17 13.57 1.68 -2.90
C GLY A 17 13.42 2.14 -4.35
N LEU A 18 12.37 2.89 -4.70
CA LEU A 18 12.10 3.39 -6.06
C LEU A 18 12.47 4.87 -6.24
N ARG A 19 13.55 5.31 -5.60
CA ARG A 19 13.97 6.72 -5.56
C ARG A 19 14.17 7.33 -6.95
N ASP A 20 14.76 6.58 -7.88
CA ASP A 20 15.08 7.07 -9.22
C ASP A 20 13.83 7.41 -10.05
N TYR A 21 12.67 6.86 -9.67
CA TYR A 21 11.38 7.09 -10.33
C TYR A 21 10.52 8.13 -9.61
N ALA A 22 10.81 8.44 -8.34
CA ALA A 22 9.90 9.19 -7.47
C ALA A 22 9.62 10.62 -7.94
N ASN A 23 10.58 11.26 -8.63
CA ASN A 23 10.41 12.63 -9.14
C ASN A 23 9.46 12.70 -10.35
N SER A 24 9.17 11.58 -11.02
CA SER A 24 8.28 11.53 -12.19
C SER A 24 6.83 11.92 -11.87
N ILE A 25 6.44 11.86 -10.58
CA ILE A 25 5.07 12.18 -10.14
C ILE A 25 4.94 13.57 -9.49
N LEU A 26 5.98 14.41 -9.56
CA LEU A 26 5.87 15.82 -9.18
C LEU A 26 4.78 16.49 -10.02
N GLU A 27 3.86 17.20 -9.36
CA GLU A 27 2.76 17.92 -10.01
C GLU A 27 1.78 17.04 -10.84
N SER A 28 1.90 15.71 -10.73
CA SER A 28 1.04 14.75 -11.48
C SER A 28 -0.41 14.67 -10.97
N GLY A 29 -0.71 15.32 -9.85
CA GLY A 29 -2.00 15.17 -9.16
C GLY A 29 -2.14 13.91 -8.32
N VAL A 30 -1.14 13.01 -8.30
CA VAL A 30 -1.18 11.81 -7.45
C VAL A 30 -1.17 12.19 -5.96
N HIS A 31 -2.18 11.75 -5.23
CA HIS A 31 -2.35 11.95 -3.79
C HIS A 31 -3.03 10.74 -3.13
N GLY A 32 -3.05 10.72 -1.79
CA GLY A 32 -3.54 9.60 -1.00
C GLY A 32 -4.99 9.21 -1.23
N SER A 33 -5.89 10.17 -1.46
CA SER A 33 -7.29 9.85 -1.77
C SER A 33 -7.49 9.24 -3.16
N LEU A 34 -6.67 9.56 -4.16
CA LEU A 34 -6.71 8.92 -5.48
C LEU A 34 -6.32 7.45 -5.31
N ILE A 35 -5.18 7.22 -4.64
CA ILE A 35 -4.68 5.87 -4.33
C ILE A 35 -5.71 5.04 -3.56
N ALA A 36 -6.45 5.65 -2.63
CA ALA A 36 -7.29 4.91 -1.68
C ALA A 36 -8.75 4.72 -2.08
N LEU A 37 -9.29 5.60 -2.94
CA LEU A 37 -10.72 5.66 -3.22
C LEU A 37 -11.07 5.36 -4.68
N ASP A 38 -10.13 5.51 -5.62
CA ASP A 38 -10.38 5.21 -7.01
C ASP A 38 -10.02 3.75 -7.30
N GLU A 39 -11.03 2.89 -7.46
CA GLU A 39 -10.87 1.47 -7.76
C GLU A 39 -10.19 1.20 -9.11
N ASN A 40 -10.19 2.18 -10.02
CA ASN A 40 -9.49 2.08 -11.30
C ASN A 40 -8.03 2.50 -11.20
N PHE A 41 -7.61 3.10 -10.09
CA PHE A 41 -6.23 3.51 -9.85
C PHE A 41 -5.47 2.39 -9.13
N ASP A 42 -4.66 1.65 -9.88
CA ASP A 42 -3.89 0.51 -9.40
C ASP A 42 -2.36 0.75 -9.47
N TYR A 43 -1.59 -0.25 -9.05
CA TYR A 43 -0.13 -0.19 -9.13
C TYR A 43 0.37 -0.08 -10.58
N THR A 44 -0.39 -0.59 -11.56
CA THR A 44 -0.06 -0.50 -12.99
C THR A 44 -0.12 0.95 -13.47
N SER A 45 -1.18 1.66 -13.07
CA SER A 45 -1.39 3.08 -13.34
C SER A 45 -0.31 3.94 -12.68
N LEU A 46 0.04 3.63 -11.42
CA LEU A 46 1.13 4.30 -10.73
C LEU A 46 2.50 4.01 -11.39
N ALA A 47 2.75 2.79 -11.85
CA ALA A 47 3.97 2.42 -12.57
C ALA A 47 4.14 3.21 -13.88
N LEU A 48 3.03 3.49 -14.58
CA LEU A 48 3.02 4.30 -15.79
C LEU A 48 3.39 5.76 -15.47
N LEU A 49 2.80 6.34 -14.43
CA LEU A 49 3.12 7.71 -13.99
C LEU A 49 4.55 7.85 -13.51
N LEU A 50 5.08 6.81 -12.85
CA LEU A 50 6.48 6.73 -12.43
C LEU A 50 7.45 6.51 -13.59
N GLN A 51 6.94 6.21 -14.79
CA GLN A 51 7.71 5.88 -15.98
C GLN A 51 8.63 4.66 -15.78
N ILE A 52 8.19 3.67 -15.00
CA ILE A 52 8.95 2.43 -14.80
C ILE A 52 8.85 1.60 -16.09
N PRO A 53 9.97 1.23 -16.75
CA PRO A 53 9.93 0.40 -17.95
C PRO A 53 9.27 -0.97 -17.69
N THR A 54 8.60 -1.56 -18.68
CA THR A 54 7.99 -2.90 -18.56
C THR A 54 9.03 -4.00 -18.38
N GLN A 55 10.26 -3.76 -18.86
CA GLN A 55 11.39 -4.66 -18.73
C GLN A 55 11.99 -4.66 -17.31
N ASN A 56 11.76 -3.61 -16.50
CA ASN A 56 12.20 -3.58 -15.11
C ASN A 56 11.18 -4.31 -14.22
N THR A 57 11.15 -5.63 -14.35
CA THR A 57 10.23 -6.51 -13.62
C THR A 57 10.43 -6.43 -12.11
N GLN A 58 11.67 -6.27 -11.65
CA GLN A 58 12.00 -6.14 -10.23
C GLN A 58 11.35 -4.90 -9.60
N ALA A 59 11.49 -3.72 -10.22
CA ALA A 59 10.89 -2.49 -9.70
C ALA A 59 9.35 -2.57 -9.68
N ARG A 60 8.75 -3.21 -10.70
CA ARG A 60 7.30 -3.41 -10.78
C ARG A 60 6.77 -4.34 -9.70
N GLN A 61 7.49 -5.43 -9.40
CA GLN A 61 7.13 -6.34 -8.31
C GLN A 61 7.21 -5.67 -6.93
N ILE A 62 8.24 -4.84 -6.70
CA ILE A 62 8.36 -4.03 -5.48
C ILE A 62 7.17 -3.08 -5.37
N LEU A 63 6.85 -2.37 -6.46
CA LEU A 63 5.74 -1.42 -6.47
C LEU A 63 4.40 -2.11 -6.19
N GLU A 64 4.10 -3.23 -6.86
CA GLU A 64 2.88 -4.01 -6.65
C GLU A 64 2.73 -4.45 -5.19
N ARG A 65 3.77 -5.07 -4.63
CA ARG A 65 3.76 -5.54 -3.25
C ARG A 65 3.52 -4.40 -2.27
N GLU A 66 4.28 -3.32 -2.39
CA GLU A 66 4.21 -2.22 -1.43
C GLU A 66 2.95 -1.37 -1.63
N TYR A 67 2.40 -1.29 -2.85
CA TYR A 67 1.11 -0.66 -3.11
C TYR A 67 -0.03 -1.39 -2.41
N ASN A 68 -0.04 -2.73 -2.51
CA ASN A 68 -1.02 -3.55 -1.80
C ASN A 68 -0.88 -3.42 -0.27
N ASN A 69 0.36 -3.39 0.25
CA ASN A 69 0.61 -3.12 1.66
C ASN A 69 0.10 -1.72 2.08
N LEU A 70 0.31 -0.71 1.24
CA LEU A 70 -0.16 0.66 1.49
C LEU A 70 -1.68 0.74 1.54
N LEU A 71 -2.38 0.01 0.68
CA LEU A 71 -3.83 -0.08 0.70
C LEU A 71 -4.33 -0.82 1.94
N ALA A 72 -3.74 -1.95 2.31
CA ALA A 72 -4.10 -2.67 3.54
C ALA A 72 -3.95 -1.75 4.76
N LEU A 73 -2.74 -1.25 5.03
CA LEU A 73 -2.46 -0.37 6.17
C LEU A 73 -3.20 0.98 6.10
N GLY A 74 -3.53 1.42 4.89
CA GLY A 74 -4.13 2.71 4.61
C GLY A 74 -5.66 2.74 4.72
N THR A 75 -6.31 1.59 4.55
CA THR A 75 -7.76 1.35 4.63
C THR A 75 -8.17 0.64 5.93
N GLU A 76 -7.21 0.20 6.74
CA GLU A 76 -7.38 -0.42 8.08
C GLU A 76 -8.09 0.44 9.16
N ARG A 77 -8.63 1.62 8.82
CA ARG A 77 -9.77 2.18 9.58
C ARG A 77 -11.11 1.48 9.25
N ARG A 78 -11.09 0.39 8.50
CA ARG A 78 -12.16 -0.61 8.36
C ARG A 78 -11.65 -2.03 8.66
N LEU A 79 -10.93 -2.21 9.77
CA LEU A 79 -10.62 -3.53 10.35
C LEU A 79 -11.88 -4.25 10.92
N ASP A 80 -13.03 -4.12 10.27
CA ASP A 80 -14.24 -4.89 10.59
C ASP A 80 -14.52 -6.00 9.55
N GLU A 81 -13.83 -6.04 8.40
CA GLU A 81 -14.12 -7.00 7.31
C GLU A 81 -12.97 -7.97 6.96
N GLY A 82 -11.93 -8.05 7.79
CA GLY A 82 -10.79 -8.96 7.56
C GLY A 82 -10.53 -9.95 8.69
N ILE A 83 -11.37 -9.98 9.73
CA ILE A 83 -11.22 -10.91 10.84
C ILE A 83 -11.95 -12.20 10.45
N PRO A 84 -11.26 -13.34 10.23
CA PRO A 84 -11.94 -14.61 10.02
C PRO A 84 -12.90 -14.88 11.18
N ASP A 85 -14.09 -15.41 10.93
CA ASP A 85 -15.16 -15.55 11.94
C ASP A 85 -14.70 -16.20 13.26
N PHE A 86 -13.66 -17.06 13.21
CA PHE A 86 -13.07 -17.68 14.40
C PHE A 86 -12.36 -16.70 15.35
N ILE A 87 -11.92 -15.53 14.85
CA ILE A 87 -11.25 -14.48 15.62
C ILE A 87 -12.24 -13.35 16.00
N ALA A 88 -13.34 -13.21 15.27
CA ALA A 88 -14.32 -12.11 15.47
C ALA A 88 -14.93 -12.12 16.89
N GLY A 89 -15.11 -13.30 17.48
CA GLY A 89 -15.61 -13.47 18.85
C GLY A 89 -14.55 -13.43 19.96
N LEU A 90 -13.27 -13.27 19.63
CA LEU A 90 -12.18 -13.30 20.61
C LEU A 90 -11.95 -11.94 21.26
N SER A 91 -11.59 -11.95 22.54
CA SER A 91 -11.15 -10.75 23.25
C SER A 91 -9.83 -10.23 22.65
N LEU A 92 -9.56 -8.93 22.83
CA LEU A 92 -8.36 -8.29 22.27
C LEU A 92 -7.03 -8.96 22.70
N GLY A 93 -7.00 -9.58 23.89
CA GLY A 93 -5.85 -10.35 24.36
C GLY A 93 -5.64 -11.63 23.56
N GLU A 94 -6.72 -12.33 23.22
CA GLU A 94 -6.70 -13.56 22.44
C GLU A 94 -6.35 -13.29 20.96
N LYS A 95 -6.82 -12.16 20.40
CA LYS A 95 -6.42 -11.72 19.05
C LYS A 95 -4.92 -11.52 18.94
N ARG A 96 -4.28 -10.92 19.95
CA ARG A 96 -2.82 -10.72 19.98
C ARG A 96 -2.05 -12.04 19.97
N LEU A 97 -2.56 -13.07 20.66
CA LEU A 97 -1.92 -14.38 20.69
C LEU A 97 -2.07 -15.12 19.36
N ALA A 98 -3.25 -15.07 18.73
CA ALA A 98 -3.50 -15.69 17.42
C ALA A 98 -2.59 -15.10 16.33
N TYR A 99 -2.43 -13.77 16.30
CA TYR A 99 -1.50 -13.10 15.38
C TYR A 99 -0.04 -13.46 15.65
N MET A 100 0.34 -13.69 16.92
CA MET A 100 1.71 -14.09 17.27
C MET A 100 2.01 -15.56 16.97
N SER A 101 1.00 -16.44 16.92
CA SER A 101 1.19 -17.86 16.58
C SER A 101 1.32 -18.14 15.09
N GLU A 102 0.77 -17.28 14.21
CA GLU A 102 0.90 -17.43 12.75
C GLU A 102 2.12 -16.73 12.15
N VAL A 103 2.76 -15.80 12.88
CA VAL A 103 3.95 -15.04 12.42
C VAL A 103 5.27 -15.68 12.90
N LEU A 104 5.22 -16.86 13.53
CA LEU A 104 6.41 -17.59 14.03
C LEU A 104 6.59 -19.00 13.44
N TRP A 105 6.33 -19.20 12.15
CA TRP A 105 6.85 -20.32 11.35
C TRP A 105 7.21 -19.84 9.94
#